data_AF-A0A849C537-F1
#
_entry.id   AF-A0A849C537-F1
#
_cell.length_a   1.000
_cell.length_b   1.000
_cell.length_c   1.000
_cell.angle_alpha   90.00
_cell.angle_beta   90.00
_cell.angle_gamma   90.00
#
_symmetry.space_group_name_H-M   'P 1'
#
loop_
_entity.id
_entity.type
_entity.pdbx_description
1 polymer ?
#
loop_
_entity_poly.entity_id
_entity_poly.type
_entity_poly.pdbx_seq_one_letter_code
_entity_poly.pdbx_strand_id
1 'polypeptide(L)'
;MNAAAEDPFGGYACDGDDRWTPETVRAWWADRARVQEWLDRELATHTQPHLRPEYDPLDELPALLGYSADLRGPLEQYLRGYLFWLQERREPRDGEPLPAL
;
A
#
# COMPACT_ATOMS: atom_id res chain seq x y z
N MET A 1 -7.71 31.78 22.31
CA MET A 1 -8.85 30.89 22.02
C MET A 1 -8.66 30.38 20.60
N ASN A 2 -8.37 29.08 20.49
CA ASN A 2 -8.31 28.16 19.33
C ASN A 2 -8.29 28.66 17.88
N ALA A 3 -7.29 28.19 17.14
CA ALA A 3 -7.50 27.40 15.92
C ALA A 3 -6.25 26.55 15.63
N ALA A 4 -6.16 25.38 16.29
CA ALA A 4 -5.48 24.26 15.68
C ALA A 4 -6.46 23.68 14.66
N ALA A 5 -6.12 23.65 13.36
CA ALA A 5 -6.65 22.72 12.35
C ALA A 5 -6.28 23.19 10.93
N GLU A 6 -4.99 23.34 10.63
CA GLU A 6 -4.55 23.29 9.23
C GLU A 6 -3.39 22.31 9.19
N ASP A 7 -3.71 21.04 9.00
CA ASP A 7 -2.78 20.06 8.47
C ASP A 7 -2.81 20.22 6.93
N PRO A 8 -1.80 20.86 6.32
CA PRO A 8 -1.75 21.10 4.88
C PRO A 8 -1.48 19.83 4.06
N PHE A 9 -1.32 18.68 4.71
CA PHE A 9 -1.09 17.38 4.09
C PHE A 9 -2.28 16.43 4.20
N GLY A 10 -3.50 16.97 4.46
CA GLY A 10 -4.81 16.32 4.24
C GLY A 10 -4.69 14.84 3.91
N GLY A 11 -4.42 14.05 4.96
CA GLY A 11 -3.93 12.68 4.84
C GLY A 11 -4.75 11.85 3.86
N TYR A 12 -4.05 11.03 3.09
CA TYR A 12 -4.57 9.99 2.18
C TYR A 12 -5.19 10.46 0.85
N ALA A 13 -5.57 11.73 0.70
CA ALA A 13 -6.28 12.17 -0.50
C ALA A 13 -5.35 12.77 -1.59
N CYS A 14 -4.52 11.95 -2.23
CA CYS A 14 -3.91 12.29 -3.52
C CYS A 14 -4.42 11.34 -4.61
N ASP A 15 -5.50 11.77 -5.30
CA ASP A 15 -6.06 11.26 -6.57
C ASP A 15 -6.48 9.77 -6.69
N GLY A 16 -6.28 8.94 -5.68
CA GLY A 16 -6.66 7.51 -5.71
C GLY A 16 -8.01 7.18 -5.07
N ASP A 17 -8.38 7.87 -3.99
CA ASP A 17 -9.45 7.44 -3.06
C ASP A 17 -10.86 7.44 -3.66
N ASP A 18 -11.15 8.25 -4.67
CA ASP A 18 -12.46 8.25 -5.35
C ASP A 18 -12.76 6.91 -6.06
N ARG A 19 -11.74 6.08 -6.29
CA ARG A 19 -11.88 4.76 -6.91
C ARG A 19 -11.84 3.61 -5.90
N TRP A 20 -11.33 3.85 -4.69
CA TRP A 20 -11.15 2.80 -3.69
C TRP A 20 -12.35 2.77 -2.75
N THR A 21 -13.23 1.81 -3.01
CA THR A 21 -14.26 1.37 -2.06
C THR A 21 -13.69 0.28 -1.14
N PRO A 22 -14.29 0.07 0.05
CA PRO A 22 -13.95 -1.07 0.88
C PRO A 22 -13.93 -2.39 0.09
N GLU A 23 -14.93 -2.62 -0.75
CA GLU A 23 -15.06 -3.82 -1.58
C GLU A 23 -13.89 -3.97 -2.56
N THR A 24 -13.47 -2.90 -3.23
CA THR A 24 -12.32 -2.95 -4.16
C THR A 24 -11.00 -3.16 -3.44
N VAL A 25 -10.82 -2.61 -2.24
CA VAL A 25 -9.62 -2.85 -1.42
C VAL A 25 -9.55 -4.32 -0.99
N ARG A 26 -10.67 -4.89 -0.53
CA ARG A 26 -10.76 -6.32 -0.18
C ARG A 26 -10.49 -7.22 -1.37
N ALA A 27 -11.10 -6.91 -2.52
CA ALA A 27 -10.90 -7.67 -3.75
C ALA A 27 -9.44 -7.66 -4.19
N TRP A 28 -8.78 -6.50 -4.14
CA TRP A 28 -7.37 -6.38 -4.42
C TRP A 28 -6.51 -7.17 -3.42
N TRP A 29 -6.80 -7.08 -2.12
CA TRP A 29 -6.08 -7.84 -1.09
C TRP A 29 -6.23 -9.35 -1.25
N ALA A 30 -7.42 -9.83 -1.64
CA ALA A 30 -7.67 -11.24 -1.92
C ALA A 30 -6.85 -11.73 -3.13
N ASP A 31 -6.64 -10.88 -4.14
CA ASP A 31 -5.83 -11.18 -5.33
C ASP A 31 -4.33 -10.86 -5.17
N ARG A 32 -3.87 -10.54 -3.94
CA ARG A 32 -2.46 -10.11 -3.70
C ARG A 32 -1.41 -11.16 -4.10
N ALA A 33 -1.80 -12.44 -4.18
CA ALA A 33 -0.93 -13.49 -4.67
C ALA A 33 -0.39 -13.19 -6.08
N ARG A 34 -1.22 -12.59 -6.95
CA ARG A 34 -0.82 -12.18 -8.29
C ARG A 34 0.26 -11.10 -8.28
N VAL A 35 0.18 -10.17 -7.32
CA VAL A 35 1.21 -9.14 -7.11
C VAL A 35 2.50 -9.77 -6.61
N GLN A 36 2.41 -10.73 -5.70
CA GLN A 36 3.58 -11.48 -5.22
C GLN A 36 4.26 -12.24 -6.35
N GLU A 37 3.50 -12.93 -7.21
CA GLU A 37 4.05 -13.63 -8.38
C GLU A 37 4.72 -12.68 -9.37
N TRP A 38 4.18 -11.46 -9.54
CA TRP A 38 4.82 -10.44 -10.34
C TRP A 38 6.13 -9.96 -9.71
N LEU A 39 6.13 -9.66 -8.41
CA LEU A 39 7.35 -9.27 -7.68
C LEU A 39 8.44 -10.33 -7.80
N ASP A 40 8.09 -11.60 -7.64
CA ASP A 40 9.05 -12.71 -7.73
C ASP A 40 9.70 -12.78 -9.14
N ARG A 41 8.94 -12.49 -10.21
CA ARG A 41 9.47 -12.39 -11.59
C ARG A 41 10.36 -11.18 -11.80
N GLU A 42 9.98 -10.01 -11.27
CA GLU A 42 10.80 -8.79 -11.40
C GLU A 42 12.12 -8.93 -10.64
N LEU A 43 12.08 -9.50 -9.42
CA LEU A 43 13.27 -9.78 -8.62
C LEU A 43 14.21 -10.77 -9.33
N ALA A 44 13.66 -11.83 -9.95
CA ALA A 44 14.46 -12.75 -10.75
C ALA A 44 15.11 -12.06 -11.96
N THR A 45 14.39 -11.16 -12.64
CA THR A 45 14.91 -10.40 -13.78
C THR A 45 16.03 -9.45 -13.38
N HIS A 46 15.97 -8.84 -12.19
CA HIS A 46 17.02 -7.97 -11.67
C HIS A 46 18.34 -8.70 -11.37
N THR A 47 18.31 -10.03 -11.19
CA THR A 47 19.54 -10.84 -11.12
C THR A 47 20.19 -11.09 -12.49
N GLN A 48 19.56 -10.61 -13.58
CA GLN A 48 20.01 -10.75 -14.97
C GLN A 48 20.09 -9.36 -15.64
N PRO A 49 21.09 -8.51 -15.29
CA PRO A 49 21.14 -7.10 -15.68
C PRO A 49 21.09 -6.85 -17.20
N HIS A 50 21.55 -7.82 -17.99
CA HIS A 50 21.55 -7.75 -19.45
C HIS A 50 20.15 -7.78 -20.09
N LEU A 51 19.11 -8.19 -19.35
CA LEU A 51 17.73 -8.18 -19.81
C LEU A 51 17.01 -6.84 -19.58
N ARG A 52 17.61 -5.93 -18.81
CA ARG A 52 17.04 -4.65 -18.38
C ARG A 52 18.11 -3.54 -18.37
N PRO A 53 18.79 -3.27 -19.50
CA PRO A 53 19.88 -2.29 -19.56
C PRO A 53 19.45 -0.84 -19.26
N GLU A 54 18.16 -0.54 -19.38
CA GLU A 54 17.57 0.77 -19.10
C GLU A 54 17.33 1.05 -17.61
N TYR A 55 17.52 0.06 -16.74
CA TYR A 55 17.17 0.14 -15.32
C TYR A 55 18.40 0.28 -14.42
N ASP A 56 18.32 1.16 -13.42
CA ASP A 56 19.33 1.26 -12.36
C ASP A 56 18.98 0.29 -11.22
N PRO A 57 19.72 -0.83 -11.07
CA PRO A 57 19.44 -1.81 -10.03
C PRO A 57 19.66 -1.27 -8.61
N LEU A 58 20.37 -0.15 -8.43
CA LEU A 58 20.58 0.45 -7.11
C LEU A 58 19.32 1.15 -6.57
N ASP A 59 18.41 1.58 -7.44
CA ASP A 59 17.17 2.26 -7.05
C ASP A 59 15.97 1.29 -7.00
N GLU A 60 15.85 0.39 -7.98
CA GLU A 60 14.64 -0.44 -8.12
C GLU A 60 14.65 -1.71 -7.27
N LEU A 61 15.80 -2.37 -7.11
CA LEU A 61 15.87 -3.60 -6.32
C LEU A 61 15.50 -3.38 -4.85
N PRO A 62 15.98 -2.32 -4.15
CA PRO A 62 15.52 -2.02 -2.80
C PRO A 62 14.02 -1.74 -2.73
N ALA A 63 13.45 -1.05 -3.73
CA ALA A 63 12.02 -0.76 -3.78
C ALA A 63 11.17 -2.02 -3.94
N LEU A 64 11.56 -2.95 -4.84
CA LEU A 64 10.88 -4.23 -5.03
C LEU A 64 10.96 -5.12 -3.78
N LEU A 65 12.12 -5.15 -3.12
CA LEU A 65 12.30 -5.89 -1.86
C LEU A 65 11.46 -5.28 -0.74
N GLY A 66 11.42 -3.96 -0.63
CA GLY A 66 10.56 -3.25 0.32
C GLY A 66 9.09 -3.57 0.09
N TYR A 67 8.62 -3.48 -1.15
CA TYR A 67 7.23 -3.77 -1.47
C TYR A 67 6.86 -5.24 -1.18
N SER A 68 7.75 -6.19 -1.49
CA SER A 68 7.55 -7.61 -1.16
C SER A 68 7.48 -7.85 0.37
N ALA A 69 8.30 -7.14 1.15
CA ALA A 69 8.25 -7.19 2.61
C ALA A 69 6.94 -6.59 3.15
N ASP A 70 6.51 -5.45 2.61
CA ASP A 70 5.28 -4.78 3.00
C ASP A 70 4.05 -5.65 2.73
N LEU A 71 3.98 -6.24 1.53
CA LEU A 71 2.90 -7.13 1.09
C LEU A 71 2.75 -8.37 1.99
N ARG A 72 3.85 -8.81 2.62
CA ARG A 72 3.89 -9.95 3.55
C ARG A 72 3.72 -9.57 5.02
N GLY A 73 3.72 -8.28 5.35
CA GLY A 73 3.71 -7.80 6.73
C GLY A 73 2.82 -6.58 6.91
N PRO A 74 3.40 -5.37 7.03
CA PRO A 74 2.71 -4.17 7.51
C PRO A 74 1.55 -3.69 6.63
N LEU A 75 1.50 -4.09 5.36
CA LEU A 75 0.48 -3.60 4.43
C LEU A 75 -0.94 -4.05 4.83
N GLU A 76 -1.09 -5.25 5.41
CA GLU A 76 -2.39 -5.70 5.92
C GLU A 76 -2.94 -4.73 6.97
N GLN A 77 -2.11 -4.38 7.96
CA GLN A 77 -2.53 -3.49 9.05
C GLN A 77 -2.87 -2.10 8.51
N TYR A 78 -2.06 -1.58 7.59
CA TYR A 78 -2.30 -0.32 6.92
C TYR A 78 -3.66 -0.32 6.18
N LEU A 79 -3.93 -1.34 5.36
CA LEU A 79 -5.19 -1.42 4.61
C LEU A 79 -6.41 -1.55 5.52
N ARG A 80 -6.29 -2.23 6.66
CA ARG A 80 -7.37 -2.30 7.65
C ARG A 80 -7.67 -0.93 8.27
N GLY A 81 -6.64 -0.12 8.53
CA GLY A 81 -6.81 1.28 8.92
C GLY A 81 -7.46 2.13 7.81
N TYR A 82 -7.03 1.91 6.57
CA TYR A 82 -7.61 2.59 5.41
C TYR A 82 -9.08 2.21 5.17
N LEU A 83 -9.45 0.93 5.32
CA LEU A 83 -10.84 0.47 5.28
C LEU A 83 -11.71 1.17 6.34
N PHE A 84 -11.17 1.33 7.55
CA PHE A 84 -11.85 2.06 8.61
C PHE A 84 -12.09 3.52 8.20
N TRP A 85 -11.08 4.18 7.65
CA TRP A 85 -11.20 5.55 7.16
C TRP A 85 -12.22 5.68 6.02
N LEU A 86 -12.25 4.74 5.07
CA LEU A 86 -13.24 4.75 3.98
C LEU A 86 -14.68 4.66 4.51
N GLN A 87 -14.90 3.88 5.57
CA GLN A 87 -16.23 3.68 6.18
C GLN A 87 -16.65 4.82 7.10
N GLU A 88 -15.76 5.24 8.00
CA GLU A 88 -16.06 6.16 9.09
C GLU A 88 -15.67 7.61 8.79
N ARG A 89 -14.91 7.83 7.70
CA ARG A 89 -14.35 9.14 7.29
C ARG A 89 -13.52 9.81 8.38
N ARG A 90 -12.84 8.99 9.20
CA ARG A 90 -11.91 9.38 10.27
C ARG A 90 -10.90 8.26 10.51
N GLU A 91 -9.81 8.59 11.20
CA GLU A 91 -8.83 7.59 11.64
C GLU A 91 -9.36 6.73 12.81
N PRO A 92 -8.92 5.46 12.89
CA PRO A 92 -9.18 4.62 14.05
C PRO A 92 -8.40 5.12 15.27
N ARG A 93 -9.04 5.10 16.44
CA ARG A 93 -8.39 5.37 17.72
C ARG A 93 -7.74 4.10 18.26
N ASP A 94 -6.79 4.29 19.16
CA ASP A 94 -6.10 3.18 19.84
C ASP A 94 -7.12 2.21 20.46
N GLY A 95 -7.00 0.93 20.10
CA GLY A 95 -7.85 -0.14 20.59
C GLY A 95 -9.20 -0.30 19.87
N GLU A 96 -9.53 0.53 18.87
CA GLU A 96 -10.71 0.30 18.05
C GLU A 96 -10.52 -0.92 17.13
N PRO A 97 -11.55 -1.78 16.99
CA PRO A 97 -11.46 -2.93 16.10
C PRO A 97 -11.42 -2.46 14.64
N LEU A 98 -10.34 -2.82 13.93
CA LEU A 98 -10.22 -2.52 12.51
C LEU A 98 -11.01 -3.54 11.66
N PRO A 99 -11.66 -3.10 10.57
CA PRO A 99 -12.30 -3.99 9.61
C PRO A 99 -11.35 -5.10 9.16
N ALA A 100 -11.88 -6.30 8.92
CA ALA A 100 -11.11 -7.35 8.25
C ALA A 100 -10.80 -6.93 6.80
N LEU A 101 -9.87 -7.59 6.13
CA LEU A 101 -9.71 -7.52 4.67
C LEU A 101 -10.45 -8.69 4.01
#